data_AF-A0A8J8A6F6-F1
#
_entry.id   AF-A0A8J8A6F6-F1
#
_cell.length_a   1.000
_cell.length_b   1.000
_cell.length_c   1.000
_cell.angle_alpha   90.00
_cell.angle_beta   90.00
_cell.angle_gamma   90.00
#
_symmetry.space_group_name_H-M   'P 1'
#
loop_
_entity.id
_entity.type
_entity.pdbx_description
1 polymer ?
#
loop_
_entity_poly.entity_id
_entity_poly.type
_entity_poly.pdbx_seq_one_letter_code
_entity_poly.pdbx_strand_id
1 'polypeptide(L)'
;MERPNFRGYMKILILDLLKEPKHGYGIMTELEERYGIKLSAGTVYPILSSLKRNGLIEVAETGMRDKKSYVITEKGLAYLGEHEEELAEIKTRMRAYRAFLELGGDELRTAFRELFRNIEDLSEEQRAKLRELFQDCAKRIRLVLLGEIDE
;
A
#
# COMPACT_ATOMS: atom_id res chain seq x y z
N MET A 1 12.06 -16.42 8.56
CA MET A 1 11.54 -15.94 7.27
C MET A 1 11.74 -14.43 7.24
N GLU A 2 12.55 -13.90 6.32
CA GLU A 2 12.76 -12.45 6.21
C GLU A 2 11.44 -11.77 5.86
N ARG A 3 11.09 -10.69 6.58
CA ARG A 3 9.88 -9.92 6.26
C ARG A 3 10.07 -9.27 4.89
N PRO A 4 9.16 -9.50 3.93
CA PRO A 4 9.28 -8.91 2.61
C PRO A 4 9.28 -7.39 2.71
N ASN A 5 10.13 -6.77 1.90
CA ASN A 5 10.08 -5.34 1.68
C ASN A 5 8.76 -4.95 0.98
N PHE A 6 8.43 -3.65 0.95
CA PHE A 6 7.21 -3.14 0.32
C PHE A 6 6.94 -3.73 -1.07
N ARG A 7 7.98 -3.91 -1.87
CA ARG A 7 7.87 -4.46 -3.24
C ARG A 7 7.47 -5.94 -3.24
N GLY A 8 7.89 -6.72 -2.23
CA GLY A 8 7.44 -8.09 -2.01
C GLY A 8 5.93 -8.16 -1.76
N TYR A 9 5.44 -7.37 -0.80
CA TYR A 9 4.01 -7.29 -0.50
C TYR A 9 3.18 -6.87 -1.73
N MET A 10 3.66 -5.90 -2.50
CA MET A 10 2.97 -5.46 -3.72
C MET A 10 2.92 -6.53 -4.81
N LYS A 11 3.94 -7.41 -4.92
CA LYS A 11 3.90 -8.53 -5.86
C LYS A 11 2.76 -9.50 -5.54
N ILE A 12 2.67 -9.92 -4.28
CA ILE A 12 1.64 -10.87 -3.82
C ILE A 12 0.25 -10.26 -3.94
N LEU A 13 0.09 -8.99 -3.55
CA LEU A 13 -1.19 -8.31 -3.63
C LEU A 13 -1.64 -8.13 -5.09
N ILE A 14 -0.75 -7.67 -5.98
CA ILE A 14 -1.06 -7.54 -7.42
C ILE A 14 -1.38 -8.90 -8.02
N LEU A 15 -0.65 -9.95 -7.64
CA LEU A 15 -0.92 -11.31 -8.12
C LEU A 15 -2.32 -11.79 -7.70
N ASP A 16 -2.75 -11.51 -6.46
CA ASP A 16 -4.11 -11.81 -5.98
C ASP A 16 -5.20 -11.05 -6.76
N LEU A 17 -4.97 -9.78 -7.11
CA LEU A 17 -5.90 -9.00 -7.96
C LEU A 17 -6.03 -9.60 -9.37
N LEU A 18 -4.97 -10.22 -9.88
CA LEU A 18 -4.91 -10.82 -11.22
C LEU A 18 -5.56 -12.22 -11.30
N LYS A 19 -6.24 -12.67 -10.24
CA LYS A 19 -7.18 -13.81 -10.31
C LYS A 19 -8.28 -13.62 -11.36
N GLU A 20 -8.57 -12.38 -11.73
CA GLU A 20 -9.37 -12.07 -12.92
C GLU A 20 -8.57 -11.15 -13.84
N PRO A 21 -8.76 -11.24 -15.18
CA PRO A 21 -8.01 -10.43 -16.13
C PRO A 21 -8.16 -8.92 -15.89
N LYS A 22 -7.04 -8.21 -15.73
CA LYS A 22 -7.03 -6.75 -15.51
C LYS A 22 -5.94 -6.04 -16.31
N HIS A 23 -6.27 -4.85 -16.78
CA HIS A 23 -5.28 -3.93 -17.34
C HIS A 23 -4.43 -3.30 -16.23
N GLY A 24 -3.22 -2.84 -16.59
CA GLY A 24 -2.31 -2.18 -15.64
C GLY A 24 -2.96 -1.00 -14.90
N TYR A 25 -3.79 -0.20 -15.58
CA TYR A 25 -4.55 0.89 -14.95
C TYR A 25 -5.62 0.38 -13.99
N GLY A 26 -6.36 -0.68 -14.36
CA GLY A 26 -7.37 -1.27 -13.47
C GLY A 26 -6.78 -1.75 -12.14
N ILE A 27 -5.57 -2.31 -12.18
CA ILE A 27 -4.83 -2.69 -10.97
C ILE A 27 -4.52 -1.46 -10.10
N MET A 28 -4.07 -0.35 -10.70
CA MET A 28 -3.80 0.90 -9.97
C MET A 28 -5.07 1.44 -9.31
N THR A 29 -6.16 1.53 -10.06
CA THR A 29 -7.47 1.98 -9.57
C THR A 29 -7.95 1.13 -8.41
N GLU A 30 -7.89 -0.19 -8.55
CA GLU A 30 -8.40 -1.10 -7.52
C GLU A 30 -7.54 -1.11 -6.25
N LEU A 31 -6.22 -0.94 -6.37
CA LEU A 31 -5.35 -0.76 -5.20
C LEU A 31 -5.70 0.51 -4.42
N GLU A 32 -6.01 1.60 -5.14
CA GLU A 32 -6.46 2.85 -4.53
C GLU A 32 -7.84 2.68 -3.89
N GLU A 33 -8.82 2.13 -4.59
CA GLU A 33 -10.19 1.98 -4.11
C GLU A 33 -10.32 0.97 -2.96
N ARG A 34 -9.60 -0.15 -3.00
CA ARG A 34 -9.68 -1.19 -1.97
C ARG A 34 -8.81 -0.89 -0.76
N TYR A 35 -7.64 -0.28 -0.96
CA TYR A 35 -6.61 -0.18 0.09
C TYR A 35 -6.09 1.24 0.33
N GLY A 36 -6.55 2.26 -0.41
CA GLY A 36 -6.06 3.64 -0.29
C GLY A 36 -4.62 3.83 -0.79
N ILE A 37 -4.09 2.87 -1.55
CA ILE A 37 -2.70 2.90 -2.03
C ILE A 37 -2.63 3.47 -3.44
N LYS A 38 -2.09 4.67 -3.55
CA LYS A 38 -1.76 5.30 -4.83
C LYS A 38 -0.42 4.79 -5.35
N LEU A 39 -0.43 3.87 -6.31
CA LEU A 39 0.77 3.45 -7.03
C LEU A 39 0.82 4.08 -8.43
N SER A 40 2.01 4.52 -8.80
CA SER A 40 2.26 5.01 -10.16
C SER A 40 2.46 3.86 -11.15
N ALA A 41 2.27 4.17 -12.43
CA ALA A 41 2.66 3.30 -13.54
C ALA A 41 4.13 2.85 -13.42
N GLY A 42 5.03 3.76 -13.03
CA GLY A 42 6.45 3.48 -12.80
C GLY A 42 6.73 2.48 -11.67
N THR A 43 5.74 2.18 -10.82
CA THR A 43 5.84 1.15 -9.78
C THR A 43 5.17 -0.16 -10.21
N VAL A 44 3.97 -0.06 -10.79
CA VAL A 44 3.16 -1.24 -11.16
C VAL A 44 3.76 -2.00 -12.33
N TYR A 45 4.17 -1.34 -13.41
CA TYR A 45 4.67 -2.04 -14.60
C TYR A 45 5.98 -2.81 -14.36
N PRO A 46 6.95 -2.34 -13.55
CA PRO A 46 8.09 -3.15 -13.15
C PRO A 46 7.71 -4.40 -12.33
N ILE A 47 6.65 -4.34 -11.51
CA ILE A 47 6.15 -5.50 -10.78
C ILE A 47 5.51 -6.51 -11.74
N LEU A 48 4.61 -6.06 -12.62
CA LEU A 48 4.00 -6.90 -13.65
C LEU A 48 5.06 -7.57 -14.53
N SER A 49 6.07 -6.80 -14.96
CA SER A 49 7.19 -7.33 -15.74
C SER A 49 7.95 -8.41 -14.97
N SER A 50 8.14 -8.24 -13.67
CA SER A 50 8.77 -9.26 -12.81
C SER A 50 7.90 -10.50 -12.66
N LEU A 51 6.60 -10.35 -12.41
CA LEU A 51 5.66 -11.48 -12.28
C LEU A 51 5.61 -12.29 -13.59
N LYS A 52 5.55 -11.59 -14.74
CA LYS A 52 5.55 -12.22 -16.06
C LYS A 52 6.84 -12.97 -16.35
N ARG A 53 8.01 -12.37 -16.09
CA ARG A 53 9.31 -13.06 -16.26
C ARG A 53 9.44 -14.32 -15.42
N ASN A 54 8.82 -14.34 -14.24
CA ASN A 54 8.79 -15.53 -13.37
C ASN A 54 7.71 -16.55 -13.77
N GLY A 55 6.91 -16.26 -14.80
CA GLY A 55 5.82 -17.13 -15.27
C GLY A 55 4.60 -17.17 -14.34
N LEU A 56 4.46 -16.20 -13.44
CA LEU A 56 3.34 -16.15 -12.48
C LEU A 56 2.09 -15.48 -13.08
N ILE A 57 2.27 -14.69 -14.13
CA ILE A 57 1.19 -14.05 -14.88
C ILE A 57 1.49 -14.14 -16.38
N GLU A 58 0.45 -14.04 -17.18
CA GLU A 58 0.53 -13.93 -18.62
C GLU A 58 -0.32 -12.76 -19.15
N VAL A 59 -0.23 -12.51 -20.46
CA VAL A 59 -1.05 -11.48 -21.11
C VAL A 59 -2.29 -12.18 -21.65
N ALA A 60 -3.47 -11.81 -21.16
CA ALA A 60 -4.72 -12.29 -21.72
C ALA A 60 -4.94 -11.65 -23.10
N GLU A 61 -5.34 -12.45 -24.09
CA GLU A 61 -5.70 -11.97 -25.42
C GLU A 61 -6.99 -11.16 -25.36
N THR A 62 -6.86 -9.85 -25.20
CA THR A 62 -7.96 -8.92 -25.41
C THR A 62 -7.81 -8.36 -26.82
N GLY A 63 -8.79 -8.56 -27.70
CA GLY A 63 -8.75 -8.18 -29.13
C GLY A 63 -8.53 -6.68 -29.45
N MET A 64 -8.19 -5.84 -28.46
CA MET A 64 -7.73 -4.47 -28.62
C MET A 64 -6.20 -4.42 -28.49
N ARG A 65 -5.51 -4.10 -29.59
CA ARG A 65 -4.04 -4.11 -29.73
C ARG A 65 -3.26 -3.32 -28.66
N ASP A 66 -3.86 -2.31 -28.03
CA ASP A 66 -3.13 -1.32 -27.25
C ASP A 66 -3.28 -1.42 -25.73
N LYS A 67 -4.13 -2.33 -25.21
CA LYS A 67 -4.31 -2.51 -23.75
C LYS A 67 -4.07 -3.95 -23.37
N LYS A 68 -2.82 -4.28 -23.00
CA LYS A 68 -2.48 -5.59 -22.45
C LYS A 68 -3.28 -5.83 -21.17
N SER A 69 -4.10 -6.87 -21.16
CA SER A 69 -4.70 -7.40 -19.93
C SER A 69 -3.76 -8.47 -19.37
N TYR A 70 -3.63 -8.54 -18.06
CA TYR A 70 -2.81 -9.53 -17.37
C TYR A 70 -3.73 -10.48 -16.60
N VAL A 71 -3.33 -11.74 -16.50
CA VAL A 71 -4.04 -12.76 -15.72
C VAL A 71 -3.03 -13.69 -15.05
N ILE A 72 -3.38 -14.20 -13.87
CA ILE A 72 -2.58 -15.17 -13.14
C ILE A 72 -2.51 -16.51 -13.88
N THR A 73 -1.35 -17.16 -13.84
CA THR A 73 -1.18 -18.54 -14.37
C THR A 73 -1.41 -19.58 -13.29
N GLU A 74 -1.48 -20.86 -13.65
CA GLU A 74 -1.49 -21.96 -12.67
C GLU A 74 -0.28 -21.92 -11.72
N LYS A 75 0.90 -21.60 -12.24
CA LYS A 75 2.11 -21.39 -11.44
C LYS A 75 1.95 -20.21 -10.47
N GLY A 76 1.31 -19.13 -10.92
CA GLY A 76 0.98 -17.99 -10.07
C GLY A 76 0.00 -18.36 -8.95
N LEU A 77 -1.01 -19.17 -9.24
CA LEU A 77 -1.96 -19.67 -8.26
C LEU A 77 -1.28 -20.55 -7.20
N ALA A 78 -0.40 -21.46 -7.61
CA ALA A 78 0.40 -22.26 -6.69
C ALA A 78 1.28 -21.39 -5.80
N TYR A 79 1.97 -20.40 -6.38
CA TYR A 79 2.77 -19.43 -5.64
C TYR A 79 1.93 -18.65 -4.61
N LEU A 80 0.71 -18.22 -4.95
CA LEU A 80 -0.19 -17.57 -3.99
C LEU A 80 -0.60 -18.51 -2.86
N GLY A 81 -0.84 -19.80 -3.15
CA GLY A 81 -1.14 -20.80 -2.12
C GLY A 81 0.01 -20.99 -1.13
N GLU A 82 1.25 -21.02 -1.61
CA GLU A 82 2.44 -21.07 -0.75
C GLU A 82 2.62 -19.82 0.13
N HIS A 83 2.02 -18.69 -0.25
CA HIS A 83 2.13 -17.40 0.43
C HIS A 83 0.77 -16.92 1.00
N GLU A 84 -0.15 -17.84 1.30
CA GLU A 84 -1.50 -17.48 1.77
C GLU A 84 -1.48 -16.72 3.10
N GLU A 85 -0.65 -17.17 4.06
CA GLU A 85 -0.49 -16.50 5.35
C GLU A 85 0.05 -15.08 5.18
N GLU A 86 1.03 -14.90 4.30
CA GLU A 86 1.59 -13.59 3.98
C GLU A 86 0.55 -12.69 3.31
N LEU A 87 -0.23 -13.22 2.36
CA LEU A 87 -1.34 -12.51 1.72
C LEU A 87 -2.39 -12.06 2.76
N ALA A 88 -2.72 -12.91 3.73
CA ALA A 88 -3.65 -12.59 4.81
C ALA A 88 -3.11 -11.48 5.72
N GLU A 89 -1.82 -11.50 6.06
CA GLU A 89 -1.16 -10.43 6.82
C GLU A 89 -1.19 -9.11 6.04
N ILE A 90 -0.80 -9.13 4.76
CA ILE A 90 -0.82 -7.96 3.88
C ILE A 90 -2.23 -7.35 3.87
N LYS A 91 -3.26 -8.16 3.60
CA LYS A 91 -4.65 -7.68 3.57
C LYS A 91 -5.09 -7.07 4.89
N THR A 92 -4.70 -7.68 6.02
CA THR A 92 -5.00 -7.14 7.36
C THR A 92 -4.36 -5.78 7.58
N ARG A 93 -3.07 -5.63 7.23
CA ARG A 93 -2.35 -4.36 7.34
C ARG A 93 -2.94 -3.29 6.42
N MET A 94 -3.34 -3.66 5.21
CA MET A 94 -3.97 -2.71 4.28
C MET A 94 -5.34 -2.25 4.75
N ARG A 95 -6.15 -3.13 5.35
CA ARG A 95 -7.41 -2.72 5.98
C ARG A 95 -7.19 -1.77 7.14
N ALA A 96 -6.21 -2.04 8.01
CA ALA A 96 -5.86 -1.14 9.10
C ALA A 96 -5.37 0.23 8.59
N TYR A 97 -4.54 0.24 7.54
CA TYR A 97 -4.09 1.48 6.92
C TYR A 97 -5.24 2.27 6.29
N ARG A 98 -6.16 1.59 5.60
CA ARG A 98 -7.37 2.23 5.07
C ARG A 98 -8.22 2.83 6.18
N ALA A 99 -8.48 2.09 7.25
CA ALA A 99 -9.23 2.61 8.40
C ALA A 99 -8.54 3.84 9.01
N PHE A 100 -7.20 3.83 9.10
CA PHE A 100 -6.44 5.01 9.52
C PHE A 100 -6.66 6.21 8.58
N LEU A 101 -6.67 6.00 7.26
CA LEU A 101 -6.95 7.08 6.30
C LEU A 101 -8.39 7.62 6.46
N GLU A 102 -9.37 6.74 6.66
CA GLU A 102 -10.78 7.11 6.88
C GLU A 102 -11.01 7.91 8.17
N LEU A 103 -10.12 7.77 9.16
CA LEU A 103 -10.12 8.57 10.40
C LEU A 103 -9.50 9.98 10.25
N GLY A 104 -9.10 10.40 9.04
CA GLY A 104 -8.35 11.64 8.82
C GLY A 104 -6.82 11.47 8.88
N GLY A 105 -6.34 10.24 8.67
CA GLY A 105 -4.92 9.95 8.60
C GLY A 105 -4.22 10.54 7.37
N ASP A 106 -4.96 10.93 6.32
CA ASP A 106 -4.37 11.50 5.11
C ASP A 106 -3.80 12.91 5.34
N GLU A 107 -4.43 13.69 6.21
CA GLU A 107 -3.96 14.99 6.67
C GLU A 107 -2.64 14.83 7.43
N LEU A 108 -2.57 13.89 8.37
CA LEU A 108 -1.33 13.55 9.08
C LEU A 108 -0.23 13.11 8.12
N ARG A 109 -0.55 12.23 7.16
CA ARG A 109 0.39 11.76 6.15
C ARG A 109 0.94 12.91 5.31
N THR A 110 0.10 13.87 4.94
CA THR A 110 0.50 15.03 4.14
C THR A 110 1.37 15.99 4.96
N ALA A 111 0.99 16.27 6.21
CA ALA A 111 1.78 17.08 7.13
C ALA A 111 3.16 16.47 7.39
N PHE A 112 3.25 15.14 7.62
CA PHE A 112 4.54 14.47 7.77
C PHE A 112 5.39 14.52 6.49
N ARG A 113 4.79 14.42 5.30
CA ARG A 113 5.52 14.58 4.03
C ARG A 113 6.13 15.97 3.90
N GLU A 114 5.43 17.01 4.33
CA GLU A 114 5.94 18.38 4.34
C GLU A 114 7.02 18.56 5.39
N LEU A 115 6.81 18.03 6.60
CA LEU A 115 7.81 18.00 7.66
C LEU A 115 9.11 17.38 7.17
N PHE A 116 9.08 16.17 6.64
CA PHE A 116 10.30 15.46 6.21
C PHE A 116 11.02 16.17 5.07
N ARG A 117 10.30 16.87 4.20
CA ARG A 117 10.91 17.68 3.13
C ARG A 117 11.68 18.90 3.67
N ASN A 118 11.31 19.41 4.84
CA ASN A 118 11.89 20.62 5.42
C ASN A 118 12.64 20.34 6.73
N ILE A 119 12.87 19.07 7.09
CA ILE A 119 13.31 18.70 8.44
C ILE A 119 14.71 19.22 8.79
N GLU A 120 15.55 19.41 7.78
CA GLU A 120 16.91 19.94 7.92
C GLU A 120 16.89 21.46 8.17
N ASP A 121 15.90 22.17 7.60
CA ASP A 121 15.79 23.64 7.63
C ASP A 121 15.02 24.18 8.84
N LEU A 122 14.55 23.31 9.75
CA LEU A 122 13.79 23.73 10.92
C LEU A 122 14.65 24.50 11.92
N SER A 123 14.17 25.68 12.35
CA SER A 123 14.73 26.42 13.47
C SER A 123 14.58 25.66 14.79
N GLU A 124 15.40 25.99 15.79
CA GLU A 124 15.29 25.40 17.13
C GLU A 124 13.89 25.63 17.76
N GLU A 125 13.30 26.80 17.53
CA GLU A 125 11.93 27.11 17.97
C GLU A 125 10.89 26.19 17.30
N GLN A 126 10.99 26.01 15.98
CA GLN A 126 10.10 25.10 15.24
C GLN A 126 10.26 23.65 15.72
N ARG A 127 11.50 23.19 15.95
CA ARG A 127 11.78 21.85 16.48
C ARG A 127 11.18 21.66 17.87
N ALA A 128 11.30 22.65 18.75
CA ALA A 128 10.71 22.62 20.08
C ALA A 128 9.18 22.51 20.01
N LYS A 129 8.54 23.32 19.17
CA LYS A 129 7.08 23.31 19.00
C LYS A 129 6.55 22.00 18.41
N LEU A 130 7.25 21.44 17.41
CA LEU A 130 6.90 20.14 16.83
C LEU A 130 7.05 19.00 17.84
N ARG A 131 8.07 19.04 18.70
CA ARG A 131 8.27 18.06 19.77
C ARG A 131 7.09 18.07 20.76
N GLU A 132 6.71 19.24 21.23
CA GLU A 132 5.54 19.44 22.11
C GLU A 132 4.27 18.88 21.45
N LEU A 133 4.01 19.29 20.20
CA LEU A 133 2.86 18.83 19.43
C LEU A 133 2.80 17.32 19.27
N PHE A 134 3.93 16.66 18.97
CA PHE A 134 3.96 15.20 18.81
C PHE A 134 3.75 14.46 20.13
N GLN A 135 4.30 14.98 21.23
CA GLN A 135 4.09 14.39 22.56
C GLN A 135 2.62 14.48 22.97
N ASP A 136 2.00 15.64 22.80
CA ASP A 136 0.59 15.86 23.13
C ASP A 136 -0.34 15.04 22.23
N CYS A 137 -0.09 15.03 20.91
CA CYS A 137 -0.85 14.22 19.97
C CYS A 137 -0.76 12.73 20.33
N ALA A 138 0.45 12.21 20.58
CA ALA A 138 0.63 10.81 20.97
C ALA A 138 -0.06 10.49 22.30
N LYS A 139 -0.02 11.39 23.28
CA LYS A 139 -0.73 11.23 24.55
C LYS A 139 -2.24 11.14 24.32
N ARG A 140 -2.82 12.07 23.56
CA ARG A 140 -4.27 12.13 23.28
C ARG A 140 -4.75 10.90 22.51
N ILE A 141 -3.99 10.45 21.50
CA ILE A 141 -4.31 9.20 20.78
C ILE A 141 -4.36 8.02 21.75
N ARG A 142 -3.39 7.89 22.66
CA ARG A 142 -3.38 6.79 23.64
C ARG A 142 -4.58 6.85 24.60
N LEU A 143 -4.96 8.03 25.08
CA LEU A 143 -6.15 8.19 25.94
C LEU A 143 -7.42 7.72 25.22
N VAL A 144 -7.62 8.16 23.97
CA VAL A 144 -8.74 7.71 23.13
C VAL A 144 -8.73 6.19 22.95
N LEU A 145 -7.56 5.59 22.71
CA LEU A 145 -7.43 4.13 22.58
C LEU A 145 -7.72 3.36 23.88
N LEU A 146 -7.51 3.99 25.03
CA LEU A 146 -7.85 3.42 26.35
C LEU A 146 -9.34 3.63 26.71
N GLY A 147 -10.11 4.33 25.86
CA GLY A 147 -11.50 4.68 26.13
C GLY A 147 -11.66 5.88 27.07
N GLU A 148 -10.57 6.58 27.40
CA GLU A 148 -10.57 7.82 28.16
C GLU A 148 -10.80 8.98 27.19
N ILE A 149 -12.07 9.16 26.82
CA ILE A 149 -12.51 10.29 25.98
C ILE A 149 -12.93 11.40 26.94
N ASP A 150 -12.05 12.39 27.16
CA ASP A 150 -12.44 13.63 27.84
C ASP A 150 -13.55 14.32 27.02
N GLU A 151 -14.67 14.67 27.68
CA GLU A 151 -15.75 15.51 27.12
C GLU A 151 -15.28 16.94 26.79
#